data_AF-A0A3D4UQC2-F1
#
_entry.id   AF-A0A3D4UQC2-F1
#
_cell.length_a   1.000
_cell.length_b   1.000
_cell.length_c   1.000
_cell.angle_alpha   90.00
_cell.angle_beta   90.00
_cell.angle_gamma   90.00
#
_symmetry.space_group_name_H-M   'P 1'
#
loop_
_entity.id
_entity.type
_entity.pdbx_description
1 polymer ?
#
loop_
_entity_poly.entity_id
_entity_poly.type
_entity_poly.pdbx_seq_one_letter_code
_entity_poly.pdbx_strand_id
1 'polypeptide(L)'
;MGTNRIMQLYRIMPTNTRAMPLACSPQVFVNEYFKCWQDPNRATDFLYELIQPFLKHWERMLREHSYQKDLNYIALCRRLYPIANDPQTLLQKYVEHADQVSSVQEELEILFFIRLRSLRYYPKKAAPRMAEYVIAKFFRDRLKDKITHSRNHPIDIPVPELIFKLLATEDVHPDHLLLKNLGLDRWESYLLELLKLGMNTMEISALTHLPRKTFANEGNHIWHKLKEKWQAT
;
A
#
# COMPACT_ATOMS: atom_id res chain seq x y z
N MET A 1 23.52 -29.36 -5.42
CA MET A 1 22.72 -30.04 -4.37
C MET A 1 22.07 -29.04 -3.38
N GLY A 2 21.40 -27.97 -3.86
CA GLY A 2 20.85 -26.91 -2.98
C GLY A 2 19.33 -26.72 -3.03
N THR A 3 18.66 -27.13 -4.10
CA THR A 3 17.22 -26.91 -4.35
C THR A 3 16.31 -27.81 -3.50
N ASN A 4 16.74 -29.05 -3.20
CA ASN A 4 15.93 -30.00 -2.43
C ASN A 4 15.75 -29.63 -0.94
N ARG A 5 16.72 -28.92 -0.33
CA ARG A 5 16.64 -28.51 1.09
C ARG A 5 15.67 -27.35 1.31
N ILE A 6 15.65 -26.39 0.38
CA ILE A 6 14.73 -25.24 0.43
C ILE A 6 13.28 -25.74 0.29
N MET A 7 12.99 -26.69 -0.62
CA MET A 7 11.64 -27.25 -0.76
C MET A 7 11.18 -28.05 0.48
N GLN A 8 12.10 -28.72 1.19
CA GLN A 8 11.79 -29.48 2.40
C GLN A 8 11.44 -28.59 3.61
N LEU A 9 12.11 -27.45 3.78
CA LEU A 9 11.85 -26.47 4.86
C LEU A 9 10.40 -25.96 4.89
N TYR A 10 9.72 -25.97 3.74
CA TYR A 10 8.39 -25.41 3.62
C TYR A 10 7.25 -26.46 3.70
N ARG A 11 7.55 -27.77 3.75
CA ARG A 11 6.51 -28.83 3.67
C ARG A 11 5.55 -28.87 4.86
N ILE A 12 5.94 -28.37 6.02
CA ILE A 12 5.13 -28.42 7.25
C ILE A 12 4.77 -26.97 7.63
N MET A 13 3.52 -26.59 7.39
CA MET A 13 3.01 -25.29 7.78
C MET A 13 2.67 -25.31 9.28
N PRO A 14 3.17 -24.37 10.10
CA PRO A 14 2.76 -24.29 11.50
C PRO A 14 1.25 -24.00 11.59
N THR A 15 0.50 -24.90 12.20
CA THR A 15 -0.98 -24.81 12.34
C THR A 15 -1.42 -24.03 13.59
N ASN A 16 -0.50 -23.77 14.53
CA ASN A 16 -0.78 -23.12 15.82
C ASN A 16 -0.33 -21.65 15.87
N THR A 17 0.18 -21.09 14.78
CA THR A 17 0.59 -19.69 14.72
C THR A 17 -0.56 -18.81 14.25
N ARG A 18 -0.82 -17.74 15.00
CA ARG A 18 -1.78 -16.70 14.59
C ARG A 18 -1.32 -16.08 13.26
N ALA A 19 -2.27 -15.84 12.35
CA ALA A 19 -1.96 -15.34 11.02
C ALA A 19 -1.41 -13.90 11.01
N MET A 20 -1.80 -13.09 12.00
CA MET A 20 -1.33 -11.73 12.18
C MET A 20 -0.81 -11.56 13.62
N PRO A 21 0.48 -11.25 13.86
CA PRO A 21 1.02 -10.97 15.19
C PRO A 21 0.52 -9.62 15.76
N LEU A 22 -0.79 -9.51 15.98
CA LEU A 22 -1.43 -8.33 16.57
C LEU A 22 -1.45 -8.44 18.09
N ALA A 23 -1.42 -7.29 18.77
CA ALA A 23 -1.55 -7.20 20.23
C ALA A 23 -3.00 -7.41 20.71
N CYS A 24 -4.00 -7.14 19.86
CA CYS A 24 -5.42 -7.30 20.17
C CYS A 24 -5.94 -8.70 19.82
N SER A 25 -7.14 -9.08 20.27
CA SER A 25 -7.74 -10.36 19.87
C SER A 25 -8.24 -10.34 18.41
N PRO A 26 -8.38 -11.50 17.74
CA PRO A 26 -8.94 -11.57 16.38
C PRO A 26 -10.33 -10.94 16.28
N GLN A 27 -11.16 -11.05 17.33
CA GLN A 27 -12.49 -10.45 17.35
C GLN A 27 -12.42 -8.91 17.27
N VAL A 28 -11.52 -8.29 18.05
CA VAL A 28 -11.39 -6.83 18.09
C VAL A 28 -10.93 -6.31 16.72
N PHE A 29 -9.88 -6.91 16.15
CA PHE A 29 -9.36 -6.53 14.84
C PHE A 29 -10.41 -6.68 13.73
N VAL A 30 -11.04 -7.86 13.65
CA VAL A 30 -12.01 -8.18 12.60
C VAL A 30 -13.25 -7.29 12.68
N ASN A 31 -13.71 -6.95 13.88
CA ASN A 31 -14.81 -6.02 14.06
C ASN A 31 -14.47 -4.62 13.57
N GLU A 32 -13.29 -4.10 13.89
CA GLU A 32 -12.90 -2.76 13.41
C GLU A 32 -12.66 -2.75 11.91
N TYR A 33 -11.97 -3.76 11.38
CA TYR A 33 -11.80 -3.94 9.94
C TYR A 33 -13.15 -3.96 9.22
N PHE A 34 -14.13 -4.70 9.76
CA PHE A 34 -15.47 -4.77 9.17
C PHE A 34 -16.16 -3.41 9.11
N LYS A 35 -16.08 -2.61 10.17
CA LYS A 35 -16.67 -1.27 10.19
C LYS A 35 -16.04 -0.36 9.14
N CYS A 36 -14.70 -0.36 9.02
CA CYS A 36 -13.99 0.42 7.99
C CYS A 36 -14.22 -0.12 6.58
N TRP A 37 -14.47 -1.42 6.42
CA TRP A 37 -14.81 -2.02 5.14
C TRP A 37 -16.24 -1.66 4.70
N GLN A 38 -17.19 -1.62 5.64
CA GLN A 38 -18.59 -1.33 5.35
C GLN A 38 -18.82 0.14 4.99
N ASP A 39 -18.07 1.05 5.62
CA ASP A 39 -18.13 2.49 5.36
C ASP A 39 -16.76 3.00 4.88
N PRO A 40 -16.57 3.17 3.56
CA PRO A 40 -15.30 3.62 2.98
C PRO A 40 -14.84 5.01 3.45
N ASN A 41 -15.75 5.84 3.97
CA ASN A 41 -15.46 7.20 4.43
C ASN A 41 -15.13 7.25 5.93
N ARG A 42 -15.21 6.12 6.63
CA ARG A 42 -14.93 6.04 8.06
C ARG A 42 -13.45 6.33 8.34
N ALA A 43 -13.20 7.11 9.40
CA ALA A 43 -11.86 7.31 9.93
C ALA A 43 -11.18 5.97 10.26
N THR A 44 -9.92 5.82 9.84
CA THR A 44 -9.17 4.55 9.96
C THR A 44 -8.13 4.56 11.08
N ASP A 45 -8.06 5.61 11.90
CA ASP A 45 -6.99 5.80 12.89
C ASP A 45 -6.88 4.63 13.87
N PHE A 46 -8.02 4.16 14.40
CA PHE A 46 -8.01 3.04 15.32
C PHE A 46 -7.61 1.71 14.63
N LEU A 47 -8.06 1.49 13.39
CA LEU A 47 -7.64 0.32 12.62
C LEU A 47 -6.14 0.37 12.28
N TYR A 48 -5.64 1.58 12.01
CA TYR A 48 -4.23 1.85 11.77
C TYR A 48 -3.39 1.44 12.99
N GLU A 49 -3.73 1.90 14.18
CA GLU A 49 -3.03 1.50 15.41
C GLU A 49 -3.02 -0.02 15.62
N LEU A 50 -4.15 -0.69 15.36
CA LEU A 50 -4.27 -2.14 15.51
C LEU A 50 -3.37 -2.91 14.54
N ILE A 51 -3.20 -2.43 13.30
CA ILE A 51 -2.46 -3.15 12.25
C ILE A 51 -0.94 -2.94 12.31
N GLN A 52 -0.47 -1.88 12.97
CA GLN A 52 0.95 -1.52 13.02
C GLN A 52 1.90 -2.67 13.41
N PRO A 53 1.63 -3.51 14.43
CA PRO A 53 2.50 -4.65 14.76
C PRO A 53 2.68 -5.65 13.60
N PHE A 54 1.64 -5.85 12.78
CA PHE A 54 1.69 -6.73 11.62
C PHE A 54 2.53 -6.15 10.49
N LEU A 55 2.43 -4.84 10.24
CA LEU A 55 3.19 -4.18 9.18
C LEU A 55 4.68 -4.12 9.53
N LYS A 56 5.01 -3.75 10.77
CA LYS A 56 6.39 -3.79 11.29
C LYS A 56 6.99 -5.20 11.23
N HIS A 57 6.17 -6.22 11.50
CA HIS A 57 6.59 -7.61 11.35
C HIS A 57 6.94 -7.93 9.89
N TRP A 58 6.12 -7.51 8.93
CA TRP A 58 6.41 -7.68 7.51
C TRP A 58 7.64 -6.92 7.05
N GLU A 59 7.80 -5.65 7.43
CA GLU A 59 9.00 -4.87 7.14
C GLU A 59 10.25 -5.62 7.58
N ARG A 60 10.26 -6.07 8.84
CA ARG A 60 11.37 -6.84 9.39
C ARG A 60 11.65 -8.12 8.61
N MET A 61 10.61 -8.87 8.21
CA MET A 61 10.78 -10.08 7.40
C MET A 61 11.33 -9.80 6.01
N LEU A 62 10.93 -8.69 5.39
CA LEU A 62 11.41 -8.29 4.08
C LEU A 62 12.87 -7.83 4.10
N ARG A 63 13.31 -7.19 5.19
CA ARG A 63 14.68 -6.66 5.35
C ARG A 63 15.67 -7.68 5.90
N GLU A 64 15.30 -8.43 6.94
CA GLU A 64 16.24 -9.30 7.66
C GLU A 64 16.35 -10.70 7.06
N HIS A 65 15.40 -11.11 6.21
CA HIS A 65 15.31 -12.44 5.60
C HIS A 65 15.39 -13.62 6.61
N SER A 66 15.20 -13.33 7.90
CA SER A 66 15.58 -14.21 9.02
C SER A 66 14.45 -15.14 9.49
N TYR A 67 13.22 -14.88 9.06
CA TYR A 67 12.02 -15.58 9.57
C TYR A 67 11.59 -16.75 8.68
N GLN A 68 12.44 -17.77 8.54
CA GLN A 68 12.13 -19.03 7.84
C GLN A 68 10.99 -19.86 8.46
N LYS A 69 10.37 -19.38 9.55
CA LYS A 69 9.27 -20.03 10.27
C LYS A 69 7.93 -19.31 10.17
N ASP A 70 7.88 -18.11 9.58
CA ASP A 70 6.60 -17.40 9.41
C ASP A 70 5.80 -17.98 8.24
N LEU A 71 4.56 -18.37 8.51
CA LEU A 71 3.68 -19.03 7.55
C LEU A 71 3.43 -18.17 6.30
N ASN A 72 3.20 -16.87 6.49
CA ASN A 72 2.84 -15.97 5.39
C ASN A 72 4.05 -15.59 4.55
N TYR A 73 5.21 -15.38 5.17
CA TYR A 73 6.46 -15.13 4.47
C TYR A 73 6.90 -16.36 3.65
N ILE A 74 6.84 -17.56 4.25
CA ILE A 74 7.07 -18.82 3.53
C ILE A 74 6.13 -18.95 2.33
N ALA A 75 4.84 -18.70 2.53
CA ALA A 75 3.85 -18.76 1.46
C ALA A 75 4.12 -17.72 0.36
N LEU A 76 4.60 -16.53 0.70
CA LEU A 76 4.99 -15.50 -0.26
C LEU A 76 6.18 -15.98 -1.11
N CYS A 77 7.28 -16.41 -0.48
CA CYS A 77 8.49 -16.89 -1.16
C CYS A 77 8.18 -18.04 -2.11
N ARG A 78 7.33 -18.99 -1.69
CA ARG A 78 6.85 -20.10 -2.55
C ARG A 78 6.12 -19.63 -3.79
N ARG A 79 5.36 -18.54 -3.71
CA ARG A 79 4.61 -17.99 -4.85
C ARG A 79 5.47 -17.12 -5.76
N LEU A 80 6.58 -16.59 -5.25
CA LEU A 80 7.57 -15.85 -6.04
C LEU A 80 8.56 -16.79 -6.76
N TYR A 81 8.80 -17.99 -6.22
CA TYR A 81 9.76 -18.96 -6.77
C TYR A 81 9.55 -19.31 -8.25
N PRO A 82 8.31 -19.52 -8.75
CA PRO A 82 8.09 -19.75 -10.18
C PRO A 82 8.41 -18.54 -11.06
N ILE A 83 8.45 -17.34 -10.50
CA ILE A 83 8.67 -16.07 -11.22
C ILE A 83 10.16 -15.73 -11.24
N ALA A 84 10.84 -15.91 -10.11
CA ALA A 84 12.28 -15.85 -9.99
C ALA A 84 12.77 -17.09 -9.26
N ASN A 85 13.64 -17.86 -9.92
CA ASN A 85 14.28 -19.06 -9.37
C ASN A 85 14.93 -18.82 -7.99
N ASP A 86 15.24 -17.56 -7.67
CA ASP A 86 15.50 -17.07 -6.32
C ASP A 86 14.52 -15.93 -5.93
N PRO A 87 13.54 -16.20 -5.04
CA PRO A 87 12.64 -15.19 -4.50
C PRO A 87 13.34 -14.04 -3.79
N GLN A 88 14.50 -14.29 -3.18
CA GLN A 88 15.19 -13.26 -2.38
C GLN A 88 15.66 -12.11 -3.25
N THR A 89 16.14 -12.41 -4.45
CA THR A 89 16.48 -11.39 -5.46
C THR A 89 15.31 -10.45 -5.76
N LEU A 90 14.06 -10.95 -5.85
CA LEU A 90 12.89 -10.09 -6.08
C LEU A 90 12.52 -9.26 -4.84
N LEU A 91 12.60 -9.86 -3.66
CA LEU A 91 12.31 -9.17 -2.41
C LEU A 91 13.29 -8.03 -2.17
N GLN A 92 14.58 -8.27 -2.40
CA GLN A 92 15.61 -7.24 -2.27
C GLN A 92 15.38 -6.08 -3.24
N LYS A 93 15.09 -6.36 -4.52
CA LYS A 93 14.74 -5.32 -5.49
C LYS A 93 13.51 -4.51 -5.07
N TYR A 94 12.50 -5.17 -4.51
CA TYR A 94 11.33 -4.47 -3.98
C TYR A 94 11.70 -3.55 -2.81
N VAL A 95 12.53 -4.01 -1.87
CA VAL A 95 12.99 -3.20 -0.73
C VAL A 95 13.77 -1.99 -1.21
N GLU A 96 14.72 -2.18 -2.13
CA GLU A 96 15.51 -1.10 -2.74
C GLU A 96 14.61 -0.07 -3.42
N HIS A 97 13.62 -0.52 -4.20
CA HIS A 97 12.65 0.37 -4.84
C HIS A 97 11.78 1.11 -3.82
N ALA A 98 11.28 0.44 -2.78
CA ALA A 98 10.45 1.05 -1.76
C ALA A 98 11.21 2.14 -0.99
N ASP A 99 12.48 1.89 -0.65
CA ASP A 99 13.34 2.85 0.06
C ASP A 99 13.74 4.07 -0.80
N GLN A 100 13.65 3.97 -2.13
CA GLN A 100 13.88 5.11 -3.02
C GLN A 100 12.65 6.03 -3.17
N VAL A 101 11.45 5.45 -3.14
CA VAL A 101 10.19 6.19 -3.38
C VAL A 101 9.60 6.73 -2.08
N SER A 102 9.67 5.95 -1.00
CA SER A 102 9.04 6.25 0.29
C SER A 102 9.77 5.52 1.42
N SER A 103 9.19 4.43 1.92
CA SER A 103 9.83 3.45 2.80
C SER A 103 9.06 2.13 2.69
N VAL A 104 9.71 1.02 3.03
CA VAL A 104 9.03 -0.29 3.08
C VAL A 104 7.77 -0.24 3.97
N GLN A 105 7.86 0.42 5.13
CA GLN A 105 6.75 0.56 6.07
C GLN A 105 5.58 1.34 5.44
N GLU A 106 5.84 2.51 4.82
CA GLU A 106 4.81 3.31 4.15
C GLU A 106 4.14 2.53 3.00
N GLU A 107 4.90 1.80 2.18
CA GLU A 107 4.33 1.00 1.09
C GLU A 107 3.42 -0.13 1.62
N LEU A 108 3.79 -0.77 2.74
CA LEU A 108 2.97 -1.81 3.37
C LEU A 108 1.67 -1.25 3.95
N GLU A 109 1.72 -0.05 4.55
CA GLU A 109 0.54 0.67 5.04
C GLU A 109 -0.42 1.00 3.89
N ILE A 110 0.10 1.63 2.83
CA ILE A 110 -0.66 1.97 1.63
C ILE A 110 -1.32 0.73 1.04
N LEU A 111 -0.55 -0.37 0.91
CA LEU A 111 -1.04 -1.63 0.38
C LEU A 111 -2.24 -2.17 1.20
N PHE A 112 -2.16 -2.06 2.53
CA PHE A 112 -3.23 -2.49 3.42
C PHE A 112 -4.50 -1.66 3.25
N PHE A 113 -4.40 -0.33 3.26
CA PHE A 113 -5.55 0.57 3.19
C PHE A 113 -6.19 0.66 1.80
N ILE A 114 -5.38 0.65 0.73
CA ILE A 114 -5.91 0.51 -0.64
C ILE A 114 -6.74 -0.77 -0.72
N ARG A 115 -6.25 -1.85 -0.12
CA ARG A 115 -6.99 -3.12 -0.16
C ARG A 115 -8.28 -3.03 0.64
N LEU A 116 -8.24 -2.51 1.86
CA LEU A 116 -9.43 -2.30 2.69
C LEU A 116 -10.54 -1.56 1.91
N ARG A 117 -10.19 -0.47 1.22
CA ARG A 117 -11.15 0.37 0.49
C ARG A 117 -11.60 -0.20 -0.86
N SER A 118 -10.79 -1.04 -1.51
CA SER A 118 -11.11 -1.66 -2.82
C SER A 118 -11.74 -3.06 -2.72
N LEU A 119 -11.74 -3.68 -1.52
CA LEU A 119 -12.21 -5.05 -1.32
C LEU A 119 -13.73 -5.12 -1.53
N ARG A 120 -14.20 -5.91 -2.50
CA ARG A 120 -15.65 -6.17 -2.67
C ARG A 120 -16.18 -7.30 -1.78
N TYR A 121 -15.29 -8.12 -1.23
CA TYR A 121 -15.64 -9.34 -0.52
C TYR A 121 -15.13 -9.32 0.92
N TYR A 122 -16.02 -9.48 1.89
CA TYR A 122 -15.68 -9.71 3.29
C TYR A 122 -16.30 -11.03 3.77
N PRO A 123 -15.58 -11.90 4.49
CA PRO A 123 -16.07 -13.21 4.92
C PRO A 123 -17.05 -13.09 6.12
N LYS A 124 -18.27 -12.58 5.88
CA LYS A 124 -19.28 -12.25 6.90
C LYS A 124 -19.67 -13.40 7.83
N LYS A 125 -19.59 -14.66 7.36
CA LYS A 125 -19.99 -15.86 8.11
C LYS A 125 -18.80 -16.62 8.74
N ALA A 126 -17.58 -16.14 8.55
CA ALA A 126 -16.39 -16.79 9.07
C ALA A 126 -16.18 -16.45 10.55
N ALA A 127 -15.69 -17.42 11.34
CA ALA A 127 -15.21 -17.14 12.68
C ALA A 127 -14.08 -16.09 12.64
N PRO A 128 -13.91 -15.23 13.66
CA PRO A 128 -12.94 -14.13 13.63
C PRO A 128 -11.51 -14.55 13.29
N ARG A 129 -11.03 -15.67 13.82
CA ARG A 129 -9.70 -16.22 13.48
C ARG A 129 -9.56 -16.52 11.99
N MET A 130 -10.63 -17.02 11.37
CA MET A 130 -10.66 -17.33 9.93
C MET A 130 -10.77 -16.05 9.10
N ALA A 131 -11.56 -15.06 9.53
CA ALA A 131 -11.64 -13.76 8.88
C ALA A 131 -10.27 -13.04 8.91
N GLU A 132 -9.60 -13.02 10.06
CA GLU A 132 -8.23 -12.49 10.20
C GLU A 132 -7.25 -13.21 9.26
N TYR A 133 -7.30 -14.54 9.19
CA TYR A 133 -6.48 -15.32 8.26
C TYR A 133 -6.74 -14.94 6.79
N VAL A 134 -8.01 -14.76 6.41
CA VAL A 134 -8.39 -14.35 5.05
C VAL A 134 -7.85 -12.96 4.72
N ILE A 135 -7.93 -12.02 5.67
CA ILE A 135 -7.34 -10.66 5.53
C ILE A 135 -5.83 -10.74 5.36
N ALA A 136 -5.12 -11.52 6.20
CA ALA A 136 -3.68 -11.72 6.09
C ALA A 136 -3.28 -12.33 4.74
N LYS A 137 -4.07 -13.31 4.25
CA LYS A 137 -3.90 -13.90 2.92
C LYS A 137 -4.08 -12.86 1.82
N PHE A 138 -5.10 -12.01 1.88
CA PHE A 138 -5.30 -10.95 0.88
C PHE A 138 -4.15 -9.96 0.86
N PHE A 139 -3.65 -9.55 2.02
CA PHE A 139 -2.50 -8.68 2.12
C PHE A 139 -1.26 -9.29 1.45
N ARG A 140 -0.92 -10.53 1.81
CA ARG A 140 0.21 -11.27 1.21
C ARG A 140 0.08 -11.39 -0.30
N ASP A 141 -1.11 -11.69 -0.79
CA ASP A 141 -1.35 -11.88 -2.22
C ASP A 141 -1.13 -10.57 -3.00
N ARG A 142 -1.54 -9.43 -2.42
CA ARG A 142 -1.27 -8.10 -2.99
C ARG A 142 0.20 -7.70 -2.88
N LEU A 143 0.88 -8.06 -1.79
CA LEU A 143 2.31 -7.82 -1.63
C LEU A 143 3.10 -8.57 -2.72
N LYS A 144 2.74 -9.83 -2.99
CA LYS A 144 3.30 -10.62 -4.09
C LYS A 144 3.14 -9.91 -5.44
N ASP A 145 1.94 -9.37 -5.72
CA ASP A 145 1.69 -8.64 -6.96
C ASP A 145 2.58 -7.40 -7.04
N LYS A 146 2.66 -6.59 -5.98
CA LYS A 146 3.50 -5.38 -5.91
C LYS A 146 4.99 -5.69 -6.12
N ILE A 147 5.53 -6.72 -5.46
CA ILE A 147 6.91 -7.21 -5.66
C ILE A 147 7.16 -7.66 -7.10
N THR A 148 6.17 -8.30 -7.72
CA THR A 148 6.30 -8.75 -9.12
C THR A 148 6.29 -7.56 -10.08
N HIS A 149 5.50 -6.51 -9.80
CA HIS A 149 5.45 -5.30 -10.62
C HIS A 149 6.72 -4.44 -10.49
N SER A 150 7.30 -4.34 -9.28
CA SER A 150 8.55 -3.59 -9.07
C SER A 150 9.73 -4.17 -9.86
N ARG A 151 9.66 -5.41 -10.33
CA ARG A 151 10.65 -6.02 -11.25
C ARG A 151 10.85 -5.22 -12.54
N ASN A 152 9.79 -4.59 -13.04
CA ASN A 152 9.78 -3.94 -14.36
C ASN A 152 10.01 -2.43 -14.28
N HIS A 153 10.09 -1.87 -13.07
CA HIS A 153 10.42 -0.46 -12.90
C HIS A 153 11.95 -0.31 -12.88
N PRO A 154 12.54 0.45 -13.83
CA PRO A 154 13.93 0.83 -13.69
C PRO A 154 14.10 1.61 -12.39
N ILE A 155 15.22 1.36 -11.71
CA ILE A 155 15.64 2.13 -10.54
C ILE A 155 15.93 3.55 -11.06
N ASP A 156 14.93 4.43 -10.98
CA ASP A 156 15.09 5.82 -11.35
C ASP A 156 15.86 6.55 -10.25
N ILE A 157 16.99 7.13 -10.65
CA ILE A 157 17.84 7.97 -9.80
C ILE A 157 16.98 9.13 -9.28
N PRO A 158 16.91 9.36 -7.96
CA PRO A 158 16.04 10.39 -7.40
C PRO A 158 16.49 11.78 -7.88
N VAL A 159 15.64 12.44 -8.68
CA VAL A 159 15.82 13.85 -9.05
C VAL A 159 15.33 14.72 -7.89
N PRO A 160 16.00 15.84 -7.54
CA PRO A 160 15.72 16.63 -6.33
C PRO A 160 14.37 17.40 -6.41
N GLU A 161 13.25 16.70 -6.29
CA GLU A 161 11.90 17.26 -6.48
C GLU A 161 11.02 17.23 -5.21
N LEU A 162 11.62 16.97 -4.03
CA LEU A 162 10.89 16.82 -2.77
C LEU A 162 10.14 18.10 -2.31
N ILE A 163 10.61 19.30 -2.67
CA ILE A 163 10.14 20.55 -2.04
C ILE A 163 8.70 20.92 -2.44
N PHE A 164 8.30 20.71 -3.69
CA PHE A 164 6.93 21.03 -4.14
C PHE A 164 5.90 19.93 -3.83
N LYS A 165 6.34 18.66 -3.73
CA LYS A 165 5.48 17.56 -3.25
C LYS A 165 5.17 17.68 -1.75
N LEU A 166 6.11 18.21 -0.96
CA LEU A 166 5.92 18.47 0.47
C LEU A 166 4.94 19.62 0.75
N LEU A 167 4.92 20.65 -0.10
CA LEU A 167 4.01 21.80 0.08
C LEU A 167 2.55 21.43 -0.20
N ALA A 168 2.28 20.49 -1.10
CA ALA A 168 0.91 20.12 -1.50
C ALA A 168 0.21 19.13 -0.53
N THR A 169 0.84 18.67 0.56
CA THR A 169 0.31 17.63 1.46
C THR A 169 0.64 17.91 2.92
N GLU A 170 -0.29 18.53 3.66
CA GLU A 170 -0.27 18.45 5.12
C GLU A 170 -0.67 17.03 5.58
N ASP A 171 0.04 16.50 6.59
CA ASP A 171 -0.15 15.17 7.19
C ASP A 171 -1.55 14.93 7.78
N VAL A 172 -2.37 15.97 7.91
CA VAL A 172 -3.66 15.96 8.61
C VAL A 172 -4.82 15.44 7.73
N HIS A 173 -4.63 15.31 6.41
CA HIS A 173 -5.74 14.89 5.52
C HIS A 173 -5.86 13.36 5.42
N PRO A 174 -7.09 12.78 5.52
CA PRO A 174 -7.31 11.32 5.48
C PRO A 174 -6.92 10.63 4.16
N ASP A 175 -6.60 11.41 3.12
CA ASP A 175 -6.18 10.95 1.79
C ASP A 175 -4.79 11.45 1.39
N HIS A 176 -4.01 11.99 2.33
CA HIS A 176 -2.68 12.57 2.04
C HIS A 176 -1.73 11.57 1.36
N LEU A 177 -1.77 10.29 1.76
CA LEU A 177 -0.97 9.23 1.15
C LEU A 177 -1.38 8.91 -0.29
N LEU A 178 -2.67 9.05 -0.64
CA LEU A 178 -3.17 8.84 -2.00
C LEU A 178 -2.72 10.00 -2.90
N LEU A 179 -2.80 11.22 -2.41
CA LEU A 179 -2.38 12.42 -3.13
C LEU A 179 -0.87 12.44 -3.39
N LYS A 180 -0.05 12.08 -2.38
CA LYS A 180 1.42 11.97 -2.49
C LYS A 180 1.87 10.97 -3.57
N ASN A 181 1.06 9.94 -3.85
CA ASN A 181 1.40 8.81 -4.73
C ASN A 181 0.71 8.84 -6.11
N LEU A 182 0.07 9.95 -6.49
CA LEU A 182 -0.57 10.11 -7.81
C LEU A 182 0.43 10.27 -8.96
N GLY A 183 1.71 10.54 -8.67
CA GLY A 183 2.69 10.87 -9.71
C GLY A 183 2.35 12.19 -10.41
N LEU A 184 1.87 13.17 -9.63
CA LEU A 184 1.54 14.49 -10.12
C LEU A 184 2.79 15.19 -10.63
N ASP A 185 2.67 15.85 -11.78
CA ASP A 185 3.71 16.76 -12.24
C ASP A 185 3.70 18.07 -11.42
N ARG A 186 4.64 18.97 -11.74
CA ARG A 186 4.83 20.23 -11.02
C ARG A 186 3.60 21.14 -11.12
N TRP A 187 2.94 21.14 -12.27
CA TRP A 187 1.77 21.98 -12.54
C TRP A 187 0.55 21.44 -11.80
N GLU A 188 0.35 20.13 -11.82
CA GLU A 188 -0.74 19.46 -11.11
C GLU A 188 -0.62 19.60 -9.59
N SER A 189 0.61 19.52 -9.07
CA SER A 189 0.88 19.72 -7.64
C SER A 189 0.59 21.16 -7.21
N TYR A 190 0.98 22.13 -8.03
CA TYR A 190 0.68 23.55 -7.81
C TYR A 190 -0.83 23.84 -7.89
N LEU A 191 -1.53 23.24 -8.85
CA LEU A 191 -2.98 23.40 -8.99
C LEU A 191 -3.74 22.84 -7.79
N LEU A 192 -3.33 21.68 -7.27
CA LEU A 192 -3.90 21.08 -6.06
C LEU A 192 -3.71 21.97 -4.82
N GLU A 193 -2.55 22.62 -4.71
CA GLU A 193 -2.29 23.56 -3.61
C GLU A 193 -3.18 24.79 -3.67
N LEU A 194 -3.38 25.38 -4.85
CA LEU A 194 -4.30 26.50 -5.01
C LEU A 194 -5.75 26.13 -4.67
N LEU A 195 -6.18 24.92 -5.06
CA LEU A 195 -7.50 24.40 -4.67
C LEU A 195 -7.63 24.19 -3.16
N LYS A 196 -6.57 23.73 -2.49
CA LYS A 196 -6.53 23.59 -1.03
C LYS A 196 -6.65 24.90 -0.29
N LEU A 197 -6.05 25.97 -0.83
CA LEU A 197 -6.18 27.33 -0.30
C LEU A 197 -7.59 27.91 -0.49
N GLY A 198 -8.55 27.12 -0.99
CA GLY A 198 -9.93 27.52 -1.22
C GLY A 198 -10.11 28.40 -2.45
N MET A 199 -9.07 28.53 -3.30
CA MET A 199 -9.15 29.38 -4.47
C MET A 199 -10.09 28.76 -5.52
N ASN A 200 -11.05 29.55 -5.97
CA ASN A 200 -11.96 29.16 -7.04
C ASN A 200 -11.31 29.39 -8.42
N THR A 201 -11.94 28.85 -9.47
CA THR A 201 -11.39 28.91 -10.84
C THR A 201 -11.17 30.33 -11.37
N MET A 202 -11.90 31.33 -10.84
CA MET A 202 -11.68 32.73 -11.23
C MET A 202 -10.42 33.30 -10.58
N GLU A 203 -10.19 33.00 -9.31
CA GLU A 203 -9.02 33.44 -8.54
C GLU A 203 -7.74 32.81 -9.08
N ILE A 204 -7.78 31.51 -9.37
CA ILE A 204 -6.65 30.79 -9.98
C ILE A 204 -6.33 31.36 -11.37
N SER A 205 -7.35 31.63 -12.19
CA SER A 205 -7.18 32.23 -13.52
C SER A 205 -6.59 33.63 -13.45
N ALA A 206 -6.97 34.43 -12.46
CA ALA A 206 -6.40 35.75 -12.22
C ALA A 206 -4.92 35.67 -11.77
N LEU A 207 -4.59 34.69 -10.91
CA LEU A 207 -3.24 34.50 -10.37
C LEU A 207 -2.24 33.98 -11.42
N THR A 208 -2.68 33.07 -12.28
CA THR A 208 -1.81 32.33 -13.22
C THR A 208 -1.87 32.88 -14.64
N HIS A 209 -2.79 33.81 -14.91
CA HIS A 209 -3.10 34.36 -16.22
C HIS A 209 -3.53 33.33 -17.28
N LEU A 210 -3.96 32.13 -16.85
CA LEU A 210 -4.46 31.10 -17.77
C LEU A 210 -5.99 31.18 -17.92
N PRO A 211 -6.55 30.77 -19.08
CA PRO A 211 -8.00 30.73 -19.27
C PRO A 211 -8.70 29.78 -18.30
N ARG A 212 -9.87 30.19 -17.79
CA ARG A 212 -10.71 29.38 -16.88
C ARG A 212 -11.01 27.97 -17.41
N LYS A 213 -11.16 27.83 -18.73
CA LYS A 213 -11.42 26.55 -19.41
C LYS A 213 -10.26 25.56 -19.24
N THR A 214 -9.02 26.04 -19.16
CA THR A 214 -7.85 25.21 -18.91
C THR A 214 -7.96 24.53 -17.56
N PHE A 215 -8.34 25.25 -16.50
CA PHE A 215 -8.49 24.69 -15.16
C PHE A 215 -9.59 23.64 -15.02
N ALA A 216 -10.70 23.80 -15.74
CA ALA A 216 -11.74 22.78 -15.77
C ALA A 216 -11.22 21.47 -16.39
N ASN A 217 -10.40 21.56 -17.44
CA ASN A 217 -9.78 20.40 -18.08
C ASN A 217 -8.70 19.77 -17.21
N GLU A 218 -7.82 20.57 -16.62
CA GLU A 218 -6.75 20.10 -15.72
C GLU A 218 -7.33 19.48 -14.43
N GLY A 219 -8.37 20.08 -13.85
CA GLY A 219 -9.08 19.50 -12.71
C GLY A 219 -9.72 18.16 -13.05
N ASN A 220 -10.36 18.06 -14.23
CA ASN A 220 -10.88 16.77 -14.72
C ASN A 220 -9.76 15.75 -14.94
N HIS A 221 -8.59 16.17 -15.44
CA HIS A 221 -7.43 15.31 -15.65
C HIS A 221 -6.87 14.75 -14.34
N ILE A 222 -6.71 15.59 -13.31
CA ILE A 222 -6.34 15.14 -11.95
C ILE A 222 -7.40 14.17 -11.40
N TRP A 223 -8.68 14.46 -11.63
CA TRP A 223 -9.78 13.57 -11.22
C TRP A 223 -9.79 12.24 -11.98
N HIS A 224 -9.38 12.25 -13.26
CA HIS A 224 -9.17 11.07 -14.07
C HIS A 224 -7.97 10.25 -13.57
N LYS A 225 -6.83 10.87 -13.26
CA LYS A 225 -5.67 10.17 -12.64
C LYS A 225 -6.04 9.52 -11.30
N LEU A 226 -6.84 10.21 -10.49
CA LEU A 226 -7.41 9.66 -9.26
C LEU A 226 -8.31 8.45 -9.52
N LYS A 227 -9.21 8.55 -10.51
CA LYS A 227 -10.07 7.42 -10.91
C LYS A 227 -9.28 6.26 -11.52
N GLU A 228 -8.27 6.51 -12.34
CA GLU A 228 -7.46 5.48 -12.97
C GLU A 228 -6.62 4.72 -11.95
N LYS A 229 -5.98 5.42 -10.99
CA LYS A 229 -5.35 4.77 -9.84
C LYS A 229 -6.34 3.93 -9.03
N TRP A 230 -7.57 4.39 -8.89
CA TRP A 230 -8.65 3.66 -8.22
C TRP A 230 -9.12 2.43 -9.03
N GLN A 231 -9.17 2.51 -10.36
CA GLN A 231 -9.72 1.47 -11.24
C GLN A 231 -8.68 0.46 -11.74
N ALA A 232 -7.39 0.83 -11.79
CA ALA A 232 -6.28 -0.05 -12.17
C ALA A 232 -5.77 -0.94 -11.01
N THR A 233 -6.49 -0.97 -9.87
CA THR A 233 -6.20 -1.80 -8.67
C THR A 233 -7.35 -2.75 -8.30
#